data_AF-A0A943DZR5-F1
#
_entry.id   AF-A0A943DZR5-F1
#
_cell.length_a   1.000
_cell.length_b   1.000
_cell.length_c   1.000
_cell.angle_alpha   90.00
_cell.angle_beta   90.00
_cell.angle_gamma   90.00
#
_symmetry.space_group_name_H-M   'P 1'
#
loop_
_entity.id
_entity.type
_entity.pdbx_description
1 polymer ?
#
loop_
_entity_poly.entity_id
_entity_poly.type
_entity_poly.pdbx_seq_one_letter_code
_entity_poly.pdbx_strand_id
1 'polypeptide(L)'
;MNLSEEELSETYETSGQNRHHGRCGWARTWFLKAGVLDSPSRGHFVISESGRKLLNSGQTEITQKFLIERFPSFAAFAKAKKKDKHCSASEESHYVTDPMNQIEDAFAQLNNKLIDDLLQFIGEQDPKFFEKLVVDLLVAMGYGGDFEDAAKVTQFSNDGGIDGIIKEDALGLDKVYLQAKRWKETNVVGAPDIHKFMGALMSIGASKGVYITTSSFSKAALDVVASNKSLKLVLIDGKQLAGYMIKYNVGVISQHSYTIKRVDTGYFEEE
;
A
#
# COMPACT_ATOMS: atom_id res chain seq x y z
N MET A 1 -14.13 -17.51 -20.83
CA MET A 1 -13.83 -16.08 -20.68
C MET A 1 -12.41 -15.89 -21.19
N ASN A 2 -12.15 -14.91 -22.06
CA ASN A 2 -10.79 -14.60 -22.51
C ASN A 2 -10.17 -13.61 -21.51
N LEU A 3 -9.84 -14.09 -20.31
CA LEU A 3 -9.11 -13.31 -19.30
C LEU A 3 -7.68 -13.84 -19.23
N SER A 4 -6.70 -12.95 -19.09
CA SER A 4 -5.30 -13.35 -18.91
C SER A 4 -5.04 -13.91 -17.51
N GLU A 5 -3.96 -14.68 -17.34
CA GLU A 5 -3.54 -15.15 -16.02
C GLU A 5 -3.19 -13.99 -15.06
N GLU A 6 -2.71 -12.87 -15.60
CA GLU A 6 -2.45 -11.64 -14.83
C GLU A 6 -3.74 -11.01 -14.32
N GLU A 7 -4.78 -10.93 -15.15
CA GLU A 7 -6.10 -10.39 -14.74
C GLU A 7 -6.79 -11.28 -13.69
N LEU A 8 -6.60 -12.60 -13.80
CA LEU A 8 -7.16 -13.56 -12.85
C LEU A 8 -6.39 -13.59 -11.51
N SER A 9 -5.11 -13.21 -11.50
CA SER A 9 -4.26 -13.19 -10.30
C SER A 9 -4.17 -11.81 -9.64
N GLU A 10 -4.81 -10.79 -10.22
CA GLU A 10 -4.87 -9.44 -9.67
C GLU A 10 -5.43 -9.46 -8.22
N THR A 11 -4.61 -9.04 -7.26
CA THR A 11 -4.99 -8.95 -5.85
C THR A 11 -5.02 -7.49 -5.39
N TYR A 12 -5.81 -7.25 -4.37
CA TYR A 12 -5.78 -6.02 -3.62
C TYR A 12 -4.48 -5.91 -2.81
N GLU A 13 -3.75 -4.80 -2.92
CA GLU A 13 -2.46 -4.61 -2.25
C GLU A 13 -2.57 -4.62 -0.72
N THR A 14 -3.70 -4.19 -0.17
CA THR A 14 -3.91 -4.10 1.28
C THR A 14 -4.50 -5.38 1.87
N SER A 15 -5.51 -5.96 1.24
CA SER A 15 -6.23 -7.12 1.78
C SER A 15 -5.71 -8.47 1.26
N GLY A 16 -4.91 -8.47 0.19
CA GLY A 16 -4.46 -9.68 -0.51
C GLY A 16 -5.58 -10.48 -1.17
N GLN A 17 -6.83 -9.99 -1.13
CA GLN A 17 -7.97 -10.67 -1.73
C GLN A 17 -7.93 -10.53 -3.26
N ASN A 18 -8.50 -11.52 -3.95
CA ASN A 18 -8.52 -11.54 -5.40
C ASN A 18 -9.58 -10.57 -5.95
N ARG A 19 -9.15 -9.58 -6.77
CA ARG A 19 -10.02 -8.55 -7.35
C ARG A 19 -11.06 -9.12 -8.28
N HIS A 20 -10.69 -10.13 -9.07
CA HIS A 20 -11.60 -10.79 -9.98
C HIS A 20 -12.77 -11.46 -9.22
N HIS A 21 -12.51 -12.11 -8.09
CA HIS A 21 -13.56 -12.70 -7.26
C HIS A 21 -14.53 -11.64 -6.71
N GLY A 22 -14.02 -10.50 -6.23
CA GLY A 22 -14.83 -9.35 -5.78
C GLY A 22 -15.73 -8.81 -6.90
N ARG A 23 -15.14 -8.55 -8.08
CA ARG A 23 -15.86 -8.10 -9.28
C ARG A 23 -16.98 -9.07 -9.67
N CYS A 24 -16.72 -10.38 -9.70
CA CYS A 24 -17.74 -11.39 -9.96
C CYS A 24 -18.86 -11.39 -8.91
N GLY A 25 -18.52 -11.23 -7.63
CA GLY A 25 -19.49 -11.13 -6.54
C GLY A 25 -20.44 -9.94 -6.69
N TRP A 26 -19.93 -8.79 -7.11
CA TRP A 26 -20.75 -7.61 -7.39
C TRP A 26 -21.57 -7.72 -8.66
N ALA A 27 -21.00 -8.23 -9.75
CA ALA A 27 -21.73 -8.50 -10.98
C ALA A 27 -22.94 -9.41 -10.70
N ARG A 28 -22.73 -10.48 -9.94
CA ARG A 28 -23.80 -11.38 -9.47
C ARG A 28 -24.86 -10.63 -8.67
N THR A 29 -24.46 -9.79 -7.73
CA THR A 29 -25.39 -8.97 -6.92
C THR A 29 -26.23 -8.06 -7.82
N TRP A 30 -25.60 -7.39 -8.79
CA TRP A 30 -26.31 -6.51 -9.71
C TRP A 30 -27.28 -7.27 -10.59
N PHE A 31 -26.89 -8.44 -11.09
CA PHE A 31 -27.75 -9.29 -11.91
C PHE A 31 -28.94 -9.86 -11.15
N LEU A 32 -28.77 -10.24 -9.88
CA LEU A 32 -29.89 -10.60 -9.01
C LEU A 32 -30.84 -9.43 -8.80
N LYS A 33 -30.31 -8.22 -8.55
CA LYS A 33 -31.15 -7.01 -8.36
C LYS A 33 -31.82 -6.54 -9.65
N ALA A 34 -31.23 -6.79 -10.81
CA ALA A 34 -31.85 -6.55 -12.11
C ALA A 34 -32.90 -7.61 -12.49
N GLY A 35 -32.93 -8.75 -11.79
CA GLY A 35 -33.84 -9.87 -12.08
C GLY A 35 -33.44 -10.68 -13.32
N VAL A 36 -32.17 -10.57 -13.76
CA VAL A 36 -31.62 -11.39 -14.85
C VAL A 36 -31.00 -12.70 -14.35
N LEU A 37 -30.74 -12.79 -13.06
CA LEU A 37 -30.42 -14.02 -12.35
C LEU A 37 -31.46 -14.26 -11.25
N ASP A 38 -31.76 -15.53 -11.03
CA ASP A 38 -32.50 -16.05 -9.89
C ASP A 38 -31.56 -16.87 -8.99
N SER A 39 -31.84 -16.92 -7.69
CA SER A 39 -31.10 -17.75 -6.73
C SER A 39 -32.07 -18.70 -6.03
N PRO A 40 -32.34 -19.88 -6.62
CA PRO A 40 -33.32 -20.84 -6.07
C PRO A 40 -32.89 -21.42 -4.73
N SER A 41 -31.58 -21.57 -4.51
CA SER A 41 -30.99 -22.00 -3.25
C SER A 41 -29.63 -21.34 -3.06
N ARG A 42 -29.13 -21.35 -1.82
CA ARG A 42 -27.84 -20.72 -1.46
C ARG A 42 -26.70 -21.30 -2.28
N GLY A 43 -25.91 -20.43 -2.91
CA GLY A 43 -24.79 -20.82 -3.78
C GLY A 43 -25.19 -21.26 -5.20
N HIS A 44 -26.47 -21.49 -5.46
CA HIS A 44 -26.99 -21.83 -6.78
C HIS A 44 -27.64 -20.62 -7.44
N PHE A 45 -27.23 -20.35 -8.68
CA PHE A 45 -27.73 -19.24 -9.48
C PHE A 45 -28.20 -19.77 -10.83
N VAL A 46 -29.36 -19.32 -11.27
CA VAL A 46 -29.98 -19.72 -12.54
C VAL A 46 -30.28 -18.47 -13.35
N ILE A 47 -30.01 -18.51 -14.65
CA ILE A 47 -30.35 -17.41 -15.55
C ILE A 47 -31.86 -17.36 -15.70
N SER A 48 -32.46 -16.23 -15.33
CA SER A 48 -33.90 -16.02 -15.42
C SER A 48 -34.35 -15.89 -16.88
N GLU A 49 -35.66 -15.87 -17.14
CA GLU A 49 -36.17 -15.67 -18.50
C GLU A 49 -35.70 -14.34 -19.10
N SER A 50 -35.63 -13.27 -18.28
CA SER A 50 -35.14 -11.97 -18.73
C SER A 50 -33.63 -12.00 -19.01
N GLY A 51 -32.86 -12.76 -18.22
CA GLY A 51 -31.44 -12.99 -18.46
C GLY A 51 -31.16 -13.77 -19.74
N ARG A 52 -32.00 -14.76 -20.07
CA ARG A 52 -31.90 -15.48 -21.36
C ARG A 52 -32.19 -14.58 -22.55
N LYS A 53 -33.17 -13.68 -22.44
CA LYS A 53 -33.44 -12.66 -23.48
C LYS A 53 -32.26 -11.72 -23.68
N LEU A 54 -31.60 -11.30 -22.58
CA LEU A 54 -30.40 -10.49 -22.64
C LEU A 54 -29.21 -11.24 -23.26
N LEU A 55 -29.02 -12.51 -22.90
CA LEU A 55 -27.97 -13.34 -23.50
C LEU A 55 -28.17 -13.52 -25.01
N ASN A 56 -29.42 -13.75 -25.43
CA ASN A 56 -29.79 -13.92 -26.83
C ASN A 56 -29.75 -12.61 -27.65
N SER A 57 -29.69 -11.45 -27.00
CA SER A 57 -29.57 -10.17 -27.72
C SER A 57 -28.16 -9.90 -28.24
N GLY A 58 -27.18 -10.74 -27.88
CA GLY A 58 -25.79 -10.59 -28.31
C GLY A 58 -25.07 -9.41 -27.66
N GLN A 59 -25.62 -8.82 -26.60
CA GLN A 59 -24.99 -7.71 -25.89
C GLN A 59 -23.77 -8.23 -25.11
N THR A 60 -22.59 -7.79 -25.50
CA THR A 60 -21.32 -8.22 -24.88
C THR A 60 -20.88 -7.32 -23.73
N GLU A 61 -21.27 -6.04 -23.76
CA GLU A 61 -20.96 -5.06 -22.71
C GLU A 61 -22.18 -4.78 -21.84
N ILE A 62 -22.16 -5.32 -20.63
CA ILE A 62 -23.22 -5.13 -19.62
C ILE A 62 -22.67 -4.25 -18.51
N THR A 63 -22.90 -2.94 -18.61
CA THR A 63 -22.47 -1.95 -17.60
C THR A 63 -23.60 -1.65 -16.60
N GLN A 64 -23.27 -1.02 -15.47
CA GLN A 64 -24.28 -0.56 -14.52
C GLN A 64 -25.25 0.44 -15.15
N LYS A 65 -24.75 1.31 -16.05
CA LYS A 65 -25.58 2.26 -16.82
C LYS A 65 -26.59 1.51 -17.69
N PHE A 66 -26.13 0.50 -18.43
CA PHE A 66 -26.99 -0.38 -19.21
C PHE A 66 -28.08 -1.03 -18.34
N LEU A 67 -27.72 -1.56 -17.16
CA LEU A 67 -28.70 -2.17 -16.25
C LEU A 67 -29.72 -1.16 -15.73
N ILE A 68 -29.32 0.08 -15.43
CA ILE A 68 -30.22 1.15 -14.99
C ILE A 68 -31.21 1.54 -16.10
N GLU A 69 -30.73 1.65 -17.34
CA GLU A 69 -31.56 2.04 -18.47
C GLU A 69 -32.55 0.95 -18.88
N ARG A 70 -32.16 -0.33 -18.75
CA ARG A 70 -32.92 -1.46 -19.30
C ARG A 70 -33.79 -2.20 -18.29
N PHE A 71 -33.44 -2.19 -17.00
CA PHE A 71 -34.14 -2.95 -15.96
C PHE A 71 -34.71 -2.03 -14.86
N PRO A 72 -36.03 -1.82 -14.81
CA PRO A 72 -36.67 -0.96 -13.81
C PRO A 72 -36.38 -1.37 -12.36
N SER A 73 -36.28 -2.67 -12.09
CA SER A 73 -35.90 -3.25 -10.79
C SER A 73 -34.52 -2.77 -10.34
N PHE A 74 -33.55 -2.76 -11.25
CA PHE A 74 -32.20 -2.27 -10.99
C PHE A 74 -32.14 -0.74 -10.87
N ALA A 75 -32.90 -0.03 -11.70
CA ALA A 75 -33.03 1.43 -11.59
C ALA A 75 -33.59 1.86 -10.24
N ALA A 76 -34.59 1.15 -9.72
CA ALA A 76 -35.15 1.38 -8.39
C ALA A 76 -34.10 1.13 -7.29
N PHE A 77 -33.34 0.04 -7.38
CA PHE A 77 -32.22 -0.25 -6.47
C PHE A 77 -31.14 0.86 -6.50
N ALA A 78 -30.77 1.33 -7.68
CA ALA A 78 -29.78 2.40 -7.86
C ALA A 78 -30.28 3.77 -7.34
N LYS A 79 -31.56 4.09 -7.57
CA LYS A 79 -32.20 5.33 -7.08
C LYS A 79 -32.39 5.33 -5.57
N ALA A 80 -32.76 4.21 -4.96
CA ALA A 80 -32.80 4.07 -3.51
C ALA A 80 -31.43 4.40 -2.89
N LYS A 81 -30.33 3.97 -3.54
CA LYS A 81 -28.95 4.30 -3.14
C LYS A 81 -28.58 5.79 -3.29
N LYS A 82 -29.17 6.51 -4.24
CA LYS A 82 -28.93 7.95 -4.47
C LYS A 82 -29.71 8.84 -3.51
N LYS A 83 -30.90 8.43 -3.06
CA LYS A 83 -31.73 9.23 -2.13
C LYS A 83 -31.06 9.42 -0.76
N ASP A 84 -30.13 8.52 -0.40
CA ASP A 84 -29.32 8.60 0.82
C ASP A 84 -27.95 9.30 0.64
N LYS A 85 -27.61 9.79 -0.57
CA LYS A 85 -26.31 10.46 -0.83
C LYS A 85 -26.49 11.86 -1.39
N HIS A 86 -26.27 12.85 -0.53
CA HIS A 86 -26.00 14.23 -0.95
C HIS A 86 -24.50 14.33 -1.33
N CYS A 87 -24.17 14.23 -2.63
CA CYS A 87 -23.13 15.04 -3.29
C CYS A 87 -22.95 14.67 -4.77
N SER A 88 -22.56 15.70 -5.51
CA SER A 88 -22.51 15.90 -6.96
C SER A 88 -21.61 14.96 -7.75
N ALA A 89 -22.04 14.72 -8.99
CA ALA A 89 -21.36 13.97 -10.02
C ALA A 89 -20.21 14.75 -10.67
N SER A 90 -19.18 14.02 -11.07
CA SER A 90 -18.37 14.32 -12.25
C SER A 90 -18.29 13.04 -13.08
N GLU A 91 -18.59 13.16 -14.37
CA GLU A 91 -18.54 12.11 -15.37
C GLU A 91 -17.09 11.89 -15.86
N GLU A 92 -16.85 10.71 -16.46
CA GLU A 92 -15.64 10.26 -17.17
C GLU A 92 -14.59 9.44 -16.39
N SER A 93 -14.92 8.17 -16.15
CA SER A 93 -14.08 7.00 -16.52
C SER A 93 -14.89 5.71 -16.39
N HIS A 94 -15.15 5.02 -17.50
CA HIS A 94 -15.96 3.79 -17.55
C HIS A 94 -15.17 2.53 -17.14
N TYR A 95 -14.77 2.46 -15.87
CA TYR A 95 -14.51 1.19 -15.18
C TYR A 95 -15.33 1.20 -13.90
N VAL A 96 -16.51 0.59 -13.95
CA VAL A 96 -17.46 0.57 -12.82
C VAL A 96 -16.85 -0.30 -11.72
N THR A 97 -16.20 0.35 -10.76
CA THR A 97 -15.45 -0.27 -9.67
C THR A 97 -16.38 -0.84 -8.60
N ASP A 98 -16.10 -2.09 -8.23
CA ASP A 98 -16.48 -2.70 -6.96
C ASP A 98 -16.33 -1.67 -5.81
N PRO A 99 -17.34 -1.46 -4.95
CA PRO A 99 -17.23 -0.60 -3.76
C PRO A 99 -15.98 -0.86 -2.90
N MET A 100 -15.48 -2.09 -2.87
CA MET A 100 -14.20 -2.42 -2.24
C MET A 100 -13.03 -1.75 -2.96
N ASN A 101 -12.98 -1.80 -4.31
CA ASN A 101 -11.97 -1.07 -5.09
C ASN A 101 -12.05 0.44 -4.81
N GLN A 102 -13.26 1.01 -4.71
CA GLN A 102 -13.40 2.43 -4.42
C GLN A 102 -12.84 2.81 -3.05
N ILE A 103 -13.04 1.95 -2.04
CA ILE A 103 -12.46 2.14 -0.70
C ILE A 103 -10.95 2.02 -0.77
N GLU A 104 -10.41 1.04 -1.50
CA GLU A 104 -8.98 0.84 -1.62
C GLU A 104 -8.28 1.96 -2.41
N ASP A 105 -8.85 2.39 -3.52
CA ASP A 105 -8.33 3.51 -4.30
C ASP A 105 -8.33 4.80 -3.46
N ALA A 106 -9.41 5.03 -2.71
CA ALA A 106 -9.48 6.17 -1.79
C ALA A 106 -8.45 6.04 -0.65
N PHE A 107 -8.25 4.84 -0.11
CA PHE A 107 -7.24 4.59 0.92
C PHE A 107 -5.82 4.81 0.40
N ALA A 108 -5.51 4.36 -0.81
CA ALA A 108 -4.23 4.60 -1.47
C ALA A 108 -3.99 6.10 -1.72
N GLN A 109 -5.02 6.83 -2.16
CA GLN A 109 -4.94 8.29 -2.31
C GLN A 109 -4.68 9.00 -0.97
N LEU A 110 -5.35 8.60 0.11
CA LEU A 110 -5.12 9.14 1.45
C LEU A 110 -3.70 8.84 1.94
N ASN A 111 -3.20 7.62 1.72
CA ASN A 111 -1.83 7.26 2.09
C ASN A 111 -0.78 8.02 1.29
N ASN A 112 -0.97 8.19 -0.03
CA ASN A 112 -0.04 8.97 -0.86
C ASN A 112 0.01 10.43 -0.40
N LYS A 113 -1.15 11.02 -0.11
CA LYS A 113 -1.20 12.36 0.49
C LYS A 113 -0.48 12.42 1.84
N LEU A 114 -0.70 11.43 2.71
CA LEU A 114 -0.03 11.37 4.01
C LEU A 114 1.50 11.22 3.87
N ILE A 115 1.98 10.48 2.87
CA ILE A 115 3.40 10.39 2.54
C ILE A 115 3.96 11.77 2.19
N ASP A 116 3.27 12.52 1.32
CA ASP A 116 3.69 13.86 0.92
C ASP A 116 3.69 14.83 2.11
N ASP A 117 2.64 14.79 2.94
CA ASP A 117 2.53 15.61 4.16
C ASP A 117 3.68 15.28 5.14
N LEU A 118 3.97 14.00 5.38
CA LEU A 118 5.08 13.56 6.24
C LEU A 118 6.43 14.07 5.74
N LEU A 119 6.71 13.94 4.44
CA LEU A 119 7.96 14.41 3.85
C LEU A 119 8.13 15.93 3.97
N GLN A 120 7.03 16.68 3.80
CA GLN A 120 7.04 18.12 4.04
C GLN A 120 7.39 18.44 5.50
N PHE A 121 6.70 17.83 6.47
CA PHE A 121 6.97 18.07 7.89
C PHE A 121 8.41 17.73 8.28
N ILE A 122 8.94 16.61 7.79
CA ILE A 122 10.34 16.20 8.03
C ILE A 122 11.32 17.22 7.42
N GLY A 123 11.02 17.72 6.22
CA GLY A 123 11.84 18.72 5.53
C GLY A 123 11.96 20.04 6.30
N GLU A 124 10.94 20.40 7.08
CA GLU A 124 10.89 21.62 7.90
C GLU A 124 11.61 21.48 9.26
N GLN A 125 11.81 20.26 9.77
CA GLN A 125 12.51 20.01 11.04
C GLN A 125 14.03 20.06 10.90
N ASP A 126 14.78 20.25 11.99
CA ASP A 126 16.24 20.32 11.98
C ASP A 126 16.93 18.96 11.70
N PRO A 127 18.22 18.94 11.26
CA PRO A 127 18.93 17.68 10.99
C PRO A 127 18.99 16.70 12.15
N LYS A 128 19.07 17.18 13.41
CA LYS A 128 19.12 16.29 14.58
C LYS A 128 17.78 15.62 14.83
N PHE A 129 16.68 16.32 14.56
CA PHE A 129 15.36 15.70 14.55
C PHE A 129 15.29 14.56 13.54
N PHE A 130 15.81 14.74 12.32
CA PHE A 130 15.79 13.69 11.31
C PHE A 130 16.60 12.45 11.73
N GLU A 131 17.78 12.64 12.31
CA GLU A 131 18.56 11.54 12.88
C GLU A 131 17.73 10.80 13.93
N LYS A 132 17.14 11.52 14.89
CA LYS A 132 16.28 10.93 15.92
C LYS A 132 15.09 10.17 15.33
N LEU A 133 14.40 10.74 14.35
CA LEU A 133 13.26 10.11 13.67
C LEU A 133 13.65 8.77 13.04
N VAL A 134 14.80 8.72 12.39
CA VAL A 134 15.33 7.49 11.80
C VAL A 134 15.58 6.43 12.88
N VAL A 135 16.12 6.82 14.03
CA VAL A 135 16.30 5.90 15.17
C VAL A 135 14.96 5.39 15.68
N ASP A 136 14.02 6.30 15.96
CA ASP A 136 12.69 5.97 16.47
C ASP A 136 11.96 5.00 15.52
N LEU A 137 12.12 5.19 14.20
CA LEU A 137 11.59 4.28 13.19
C LEU A 137 12.22 2.89 13.25
N LEU A 138 13.54 2.80 13.31
CA LEU A 138 14.22 1.51 13.36
C LEU A 138 13.89 0.73 14.63
N VAL A 139 13.76 1.42 15.76
CA VAL A 139 13.28 0.81 17.01
C VAL A 139 11.85 0.30 16.86
N ALA A 140 10.94 1.08 16.26
CA ALA A 140 9.57 0.64 15.99
C ALA A 140 9.49 -0.55 15.01
N MET A 141 10.50 -0.71 14.14
CA MET A 141 10.68 -1.87 13.26
C MET A 141 11.24 -3.11 13.98
N GLY A 142 11.67 -2.98 15.24
CA GLY A 142 12.23 -4.06 16.06
C GLY A 142 13.76 -4.14 16.05
N TYR A 143 14.47 -3.16 15.49
CA TYR A 143 15.93 -3.08 15.62
C TYR A 143 16.32 -2.54 17.00
N GLY A 144 17.50 -2.94 17.50
CA GLY A 144 18.04 -2.50 18.79
C GLY A 144 17.83 -3.49 19.95
N GLY A 145 16.89 -4.43 19.85
CA GLY A 145 16.63 -5.47 20.85
C GLY A 145 15.74 -5.04 22.03
N ASP A 146 15.57 -5.92 23.02
CA ASP A 146 14.63 -5.76 24.15
C ASP A 146 15.12 -4.85 25.30
N PHE A 147 16.37 -4.39 25.26
CA PHE A 147 16.95 -3.60 26.35
C PHE A 147 16.70 -2.11 26.15
N GLU A 148 16.55 -1.35 27.24
CA GLU A 148 16.45 0.13 27.24
C GLU A 148 17.64 0.84 26.53
N ASP A 149 18.74 0.11 26.26
CA ASP A 149 19.89 0.54 25.47
C ASP A 149 19.71 0.42 23.94
N ALA A 150 18.62 -0.18 23.46
CA ALA A 150 18.27 -0.33 22.04
C ALA A 150 18.17 1.00 21.29
N ALA A 151 17.67 2.03 21.98
CA ALA A 151 17.51 3.39 21.46
C ALA A 151 18.82 4.20 21.47
N LYS A 152 19.89 3.68 22.08
CA LYS A 152 21.20 4.32 22.04
C LYS A 152 21.89 3.95 20.74
N VAL A 153 21.43 4.55 19.64
CA VAL A 153 22.31 4.79 18.50
C VAL A 153 23.50 5.57 19.05
N THR A 154 24.65 4.92 19.13
CA THR A 154 25.89 5.58 19.48
C THR A 154 26.15 6.59 18.37
N GLN A 155 26.16 7.88 18.70
CA GLN A 155 26.61 8.92 17.77
C GLN A 155 28.07 8.62 17.42
N PHE A 156 28.30 7.98 16.28
CA PHE A 156 29.66 7.80 15.76
C PHE A 156 29.99 9.02 14.90
N SER A 157 30.18 10.18 15.54
CA SER A 157 30.62 11.39 14.85
C SER A 157 32.15 11.46 14.83
N ASN A 158 32.75 11.15 13.68
CA ASN A 158 33.57 12.09 12.88
C ASN A 158 34.32 11.35 11.74
N ASP A 159 34.24 11.95 10.55
CA ASP A 159 35.11 11.79 9.36
C ASP A 159 34.90 10.66 8.33
N GLY A 160 33.92 9.76 8.49
CA GLY A 160 33.70 8.67 7.51
C GLY A 160 32.49 8.80 6.58
N GLY A 161 31.37 9.34 7.06
CA GLY A 161 30.06 9.14 6.44
C GLY A 161 29.26 7.99 7.05
N ILE A 162 29.28 7.84 8.38
CA ILE A 162 28.39 6.94 9.14
C ILE A 162 27.83 7.80 10.26
N ASP A 163 26.51 7.86 10.39
CA ASP A 163 25.83 8.71 11.38
C ASP A 163 25.40 7.92 12.62
N GLY A 164 25.23 6.60 12.49
CA GLY A 164 24.74 5.76 13.59
C GLY A 164 25.05 4.28 13.44
N ILE A 165 24.94 3.56 14.55
CA ILE A 165 25.07 2.10 14.62
C ILE A 165 23.89 1.58 15.44
N ILE A 166 23.19 0.58 14.93
CA ILE A 166 22.09 -0.09 15.62
C ILE A 166 22.31 -1.61 15.63
N LYS A 167 21.89 -2.28 16.70
CA LYS A 167 21.95 -3.74 16.80
C LYS A 167 20.82 -4.36 15.99
N GLU A 168 21.08 -5.45 15.27
CA GLU A 168 20.04 -6.21 14.57
C GLU A 168 19.34 -7.19 15.51
N ASP A 169 20.07 -7.71 16.50
CA ASP A 169 19.58 -8.69 17.46
C ASP A 169 19.77 -8.22 18.91
N ALA A 170 19.05 -8.85 19.84
CA ALA A 170 19.08 -8.51 21.26
C ALA A 170 20.45 -8.74 21.93
N LEU A 171 21.26 -9.67 21.43
CA LEU A 171 22.60 -9.95 21.95
C LEU A 171 23.66 -8.97 21.37
N GLY A 172 23.32 -8.26 20.29
CA GLY A 172 24.18 -7.29 19.62
C GLY A 172 25.36 -7.93 18.88
N LEU A 173 25.20 -9.18 18.45
CA LEU A 173 26.21 -9.89 17.65
C LEU A 173 26.29 -9.30 16.24
N ASP A 174 25.15 -8.94 15.69
CA ASP A 174 25.00 -8.26 14.42
C ASP A 174 24.73 -6.76 14.61
N LYS A 175 25.44 -5.94 13.83
CA LYS A 175 25.31 -4.47 13.81
C LYS A 175 24.99 -3.99 12.41
N VAL A 176 24.09 -3.02 12.33
CA VAL A 176 23.71 -2.31 11.12
C VAL A 176 24.19 -0.87 11.25
N TYR A 177 24.92 -0.40 10.24
CA TYR A 177 25.48 0.94 10.20
C TYR A 177 24.57 1.85 9.37
N LEU A 178 24.35 3.06 9.85
CA LEU A 178 23.34 3.97 9.32
C LEU A 178 23.99 5.24 8.80
N GLN A 179 23.54 5.72 7.66
CA GLN A 179 23.73 7.09 7.21
C GLN A 179 22.34 7.66 6.90
N ALA A 180 21.99 8.75 7.58
CA ALA A 180 20.73 9.46 7.44
C ALA A 180 21.02 10.88 6.92
N LYS A 181 20.80 11.12 5.63
CA LYS A 181 20.94 12.48 5.09
C LYS A 181 19.59 13.11 4.77
N ARG A 182 19.35 14.28 5.37
CA ARG A 182 18.24 15.15 5.00
C ARG A 182 18.60 15.97 3.75
N TRP A 183 17.93 15.69 2.63
CA TRP A 183 18.10 16.41 1.36
C TRP A 183 16.80 17.14 1.00
N LYS A 184 16.91 18.26 0.29
CA LYS A 184 15.75 18.82 -0.40
C LYS A 184 15.28 17.81 -1.46
N GLU A 185 13.98 17.71 -1.68
CA GLU A 185 13.39 16.72 -2.60
C GLU A 185 14.01 16.78 -4.01
N THR A 186 14.38 17.98 -4.48
CA THR A 186 15.03 18.22 -5.77
C THR A 186 16.44 17.63 -5.90
N ASN A 187 17.09 17.28 -4.80
CA ASN A 187 18.48 16.86 -4.80
C ASN A 187 18.53 15.33 -4.71
N VAL A 188 18.63 14.69 -5.87
CA VAL A 188 18.73 13.24 -6.00
C VAL A 188 20.08 12.73 -5.50
N VAL A 189 20.09 11.67 -4.70
CA VAL A 189 21.30 11.03 -4.19
C VAL A 189 22.00 10.23 -5.30
N GLY A 190 23.25 10.56 -5.55
CA GLY A 190 24.06 9.99 -6.64
C GLY A 190 24.93 8.80 -6.21
N ALA A 191 25.48 8.09 -7.19
CA ALA A 191 26.50 7.07 -6.97
C ALA A 191 27.70 7.53 -6.11
N PRO A 192 28.20 8.78 -6.19
CA PRO A 192 29.30 9.23 -5.34
C PRO A 192 29.00 9.18 -3.84
N ASP A 193 27.79 9.54 -3.42
CA ASP A 193 27.38 9.46 -2.02
C ASP A 193 27.34 8.01 -1.53
N ILE A 194 26.82 7.11 -2.36
CA ILE A 194 26.75 5.67 -2.04
C ILE A 194 28.16 5.06 -1.98
N HIS A 195 29.03 5.37 -2.94
CA HIS A 195 30.43 4.93 -2.89
C HIS A 195 31.16 5.43 -1.65
N LYS A 196 30.93 6.69 -1.26
CA LYS A 196 31.52 7.24 -0.03
C LYS A 196 31.05 6.44 1.20
N PHE A 197 29.76 6.15 1.31
CA PHE A 197 29.22 5.35 2.40
C PHE A 197 29.80 3.93 2.41
N MET A 198 29.84 3.26 1.25
CA MET A 198 30.43 1.93 1.11
C MET A 198 31.90 1.91 1.52
N GLY A 199 32.68 2.93 1.14
CA GLY A 199 34.07 3.06 1.57
C GLY A 199 34.21 3.20 3.08
N ALA A 200 33.30 3.94 3.72
CA ALA A 200 33.26 4.07 5.18
C ALA A 200 32.91 2.74 5.87
N LEU A 201 31.99 1.96 5.31
CA LEU A 201 31.67 0.62 5.83
C LEU A 201 32.85 -0.34 5.71
N MET A 202 33.53 -0.33 4.56
CA MET A 202 34.70 -1.19 4.33
C MET A 202 35.86 -0.85 5.26
N SER A 203 36.11 0.42 5.55
CA SER A 203 37.24 0.84 6.39
C SER A 203 37.12 0.36 7.85
N ILE A 204 35.90 0.11 8.32
CA ILE A 204 35.62 -0.41 9.66
C ILE A 204 35.25 -1.90 9.67
N GLY A 205 35.32 -2.58 8.52
CA GLY A 205 34.97 -4.00 8.39
C GLY A 205 33.48 -4.30 8.59
N ALA A 206 32.59 -3.33 8.36
CA ALA A 206 31.16 -3.53 8.42
C ALA A 206 30.66 -4.35 7.23
N SER A 207 29.69 -5.24 7.47
CA SER A 207 29.08 -6.09 6.45
C SER A 207 27.67 -5.65 6.03
N LYS A 208 27.00 -4.83 6.86
CA LYS A 208 25.60 -4.40 6.71
C LYS A 208 25.49 -2.88 6.87
N GLY A 209 24.74 -2.24 5.99
CA GLY A 209 24.46 -0.81 6.09
C GLY A 209 23.10 -0.41 5.56
N VAL A 210 22.57 0.70 6.06
CA VAL A 210 21.35 1.33 5.56
C VAL A 210 21.62 2.80 5.29
N TYR A 211 21.32 3.24 4.08
CA TYR A 211 21.38 4.65 3.69
C TYR A 211 19.95 5.18 3.56
N ILE A 212 19.63 6.22 4.32
CA ILE A 212 18.30 6.79 4.42
C ILE A 212 18.35 8.25 3.95
N THR A 213 17.43 8.62 3.08
CA THR A 213 17.30 9.99 2.57
C THR A 213 15.84 10.42 2.50
N THR A 214 15.60 11.72 2.65
CA THR A 214 14.29 12.34 2.40
C THR A 214 14.01 12.59 0.92
N SER A 215 15.01 12.39 0.04
CA SER A 215 14.87 12.52 -1.43
C SER A 215 14.82 11.12 -2.09
N SER A 216 15.21 11.03 -3.36
CA SER A 216 15.27 9.82 -4.18
C SER A 216 16.70 9.44 -4.51
N PHE A 217 16.90 8.19 -4.95
CA PHE A 217 18.19 7.72 -5.46
C PHE A 217 18.21 7.74 -6.99
N SER A 218 19.33 8.12 -7.57
CA SER A 218 19.55 7.99 -9.01
C SER A 218 19.65 6.52 -9.40
N LYS A 219 19.34 6.20 -10.67
CA LYS A 219 19.53 4.84 -11.20
C LYS A 219 20.96 4.34 -11.00
N ALA A 220 21.95 5.21 -11.21
CA ALA A 220 23.36 4.88 -10.97
C ALA A 220 23.65 4.52 -9.50
N ALA A 221 23.01 5.19 -8.54
CA ALA A 221 23.13 4.85 -7.12
C ALA A 221 22.54 3.46 -6.81
N LEU A 222 21.40 3.12 -7.42
CA LEU A 222 20.78 1.79 -7.28
C LEU A 222 21.65 0.69 -7.92
N ASP A 223 22.19 0.95 -9.11
CA ASP A 223 23.03 0.00 -9.86
C ASP A 223 24.31 -0.36 -9.09
N VAL A 224 24.88 0.59 -8.34
CA VAL A 224 26.04 0.38 -7.46
C VAL A 224 25.75 -0.67 -6.39
N VAL A 225 24.58 -0.61 -5.77
CA VAL A 225 24.16 -1.56 -4.73
C VAL A 225 23.87 -2.93 -5.34
N ALA A 226 23.15 -2.96 -6.47
CA ALA A 226 22.82 -4.20 -7.17
C ALA A 226 24.06 -4.97 -7.65
N SER A 227 25.13 -4.26 -8.00
CA SER A 227 26.37 -4.86 -8.50
C SER A 227 27.30 -5.35 -7.38
N ASN A 228 27.09 -4.91 -6.13
CA ASN A 228 27.94 -5.30 -5.00
C ASN A 228 27.46 -6.62 -4.37
N LYS A 229 28.37 -7.58 -4.19
CA LYS A 229 28.09 -8.88 -3.57
C LYS A 229 28.65 -9.06 -2.17
N SER A 230 29.54 -8.16 -1.73
CA SER A 230 30.26 -8.29 -0.45
C SER A 230 29.59 -7.54 0.70
N LEU A 231 28.93 -6.42 0.42
CA LEU A 231 28.22 -5.60 1.40
C LEU A 231 26.71 -5.74 1.21
N LYS A 232 25.99 -5.98 2.31
CA LYS A 232 24.53 -5.91 2.34
C LYS A 232 24.12 -4.46 2.61
N LEU A 233 23.90 -3.71 1.54
CA LEU A 233 23.49 -2.31 1.62
C LEU A 233 22.01 -2.16 1.23
N VAL A 234 21.24 -1.48 2.08
CA VAL A 234 19.84 -1.14 1.82
C VAL A 234 19.73 0.37 1.63
N LEU A 235 19.00 0.79 0.61
CA LEU A 235 18.70 2.19 0.34
C LEU A 235 17.22 2.44 0.65
N ILE A 236 16.93 3.45 1.47
CA ILE A 236 15.57 3.87 1.84
C ILE A 236 15.37 5.31 1.38
N ASP A 237 14.53 5.50 0.37
CA ASP A 237 14.18 6.83 -0.13
C ASP A 237 13.07 7.48 0.71
N GLY A 238 12.72 8.74 0.39
CA GLY A 238 11.72 9.49 1.15
C GLY A 238 10.34 8.81 1.17
N LYS A 239 9.90 8.26 0.02
CA LYS A 239 8.58 7.61 -0.06
C LYS A 239 8.56 6.32 0.75
N GLN A 240 9.63 5.53 0.67
CA GLN A 240 9.78 4.32 1.48
C GLN A 240 9.87 4.65 2.97
N LEU A 241 10.62 5.69 3.35
CA LEU A 241 10.71 6.16 4.72
C LEU A 241 9.33 6.51 5.28
N ALA A 242 8.57 7.37 4.58
CA ALA A 242 7.23 7.75 4.99
C ALA A 242 6.27 6.55 5.03
N GLY A 243 6.38 5.62 4.06
CA GLY A 243 5.63 4.37 4.07
C GLY A 243 5.92 3.51 5.31
N TYR A 244 7.18 3.41 5.74
CA TYR A 244 7.54 2.72 6.98
C TYR A 244 7.03 3.47 8.21
N MET A 245 7.10 4.80 8.23
CA MET A 245 6.52 5.60 9.32
C MET A 245 5.03 5.32 9.50
N ILE A 246 4.27 5.28 8.41
CA ILE A 246 2.84 4.93 8.44
C ILE A 246 2.65 3.50 8.95
N LYS A 247 3.41 2.53 8.40
CA LYS A 247 3.30 1.12 8.75
C LYS A 247 3.60 0.82 10.22
N TYR A 248 4.61 1.49 10.79
CA TYR A 248 5.07 1.28 12.16
C TYR A 248 4.55 2.33 13.15
N ASN A 249 3.58 3.16 12.74
CA ASN A 249 2.93 4.18 13.57
C ASN A 249 3.90 5.22 14.16
N VAL A 250 4.90 5.66 13.39
CA VAL A 250 5.88 6.66 13.81
C VAL A 250 5.51 8.01 13.19
N GLY A 251 5.31 9.03 14.02
CA GLY A 251 4.93 10.37 13.56
C GLY A 251 3.51 10.47 12.98
N VAL A 252 2.69 9.44 13.15
CA VAL A 252 1.30 9.38 12.68
C VAL A 252 0.37 8.91 13.79
N ILE A 253 -0.91 9.25 13.69
CA ILE A 253 -1.96 8.81 14.62
C ILE A 253 -3.17 8.29 13.85
N SER A 254 -3.83 7.25 14.37
CA SER A 254 -5.06 6.74 13.77
C SER A 254 -6.23 7.70 14.05
N GLN A 255 -6.80 8.27 12.99
CA GLN A 255 -7.93 9.21 13.12
C GLN A 255 -9.30 8.52 13.08
N HIS A 256 -9.48 7.55 12.19
CA HIS A 256 -10.74 6.81 12.00
C HIS A 256 -10.47 5.35 11.64
N SER A 257 -11.36 4.44 12.05
CA SER A 257 -11.32 3.02 11.69
C SER A 257 -12.67 2.57 11.12
N TYR A 258 -12.65 1.90 9.96
CA TYR A 258 -13.84 1.32 9.35
C TYR A 258 -13.77 -0.21 9.41
N THR A 259 -14.84 -0.86 9.87
CA THR A 259 -14.94 -2.33 9.93
C THR A 259 -15.97 -2.83 8.93
N ILE A 260 -15.53 -3.65 7.97
CA ILE A 260 -16.40 -4.29 6.98
C ILE A 260 -16.85 -5.65 7.53
N LYS A 261 -18.16 -5.86 7.65
CA LYS A 261 -18.74 -7.14 8.08
C LYS A 261 -19.18 -7.96 6.88
N ARG A 262 -18.99 -9.27 6.95
CA ARG A 262 -19.58 -10.25 6.03
C ARG A 262 -20.56 -11.14 6.78
N VAL A 263 -21.53 -11.71 6.06
CA VAL A 263 -22.41 -12.73 6.63
C VAL A 263 -21.55 -13.92 7.06
N ASP A 264 -21.69 -14.34 8.31
CA ASP A 264 -21.15 -15.60 8.77
C ASP A 264 -22.06 -16.73 8.29
N THR A 265 -21.62 -17.39 7.22
CA THR A 265 -22.35 -18.48 6.59
C THR A 265 -22.57 -19.68 7.51
N GLY A 266 -21.63 -19.96 8.43
CA GLY A 266 -21.70 -21.11 9.34
C GLY A 266 -22.70 -20.91 10.47
N TYR A 267 -22.98 -19.67 10.86
CA TYR A 267 -24.02 -19.36 11.85
C TYR A 267 -25.44 -19.76 11.40
N PHE A 268 -25.69 -19.79 10.08
CA PHE A 268 -27.01 -20.09 9.50
C PHE A 268 -27.10 -21.49 8.88
N GLU A 269 -26.10 -22.34 9.08
CA GLU A 269 -26.20 -23.76 8.75
C GLU A 269 -26.75 -24.45 10.01
N GLU A 270 -28.01 -24.89 9.96
CA GLU A 270 -28.56 -25.82 10.97
C GLU A 270 -27.72 -27.11 10.94
N GLU A 271 -27.34 -27.63 12.12
CA GLU A 271 -26.65 -28.94 12.23
C GLU A 271 -27.38 -30.07 11.50
#